data_AF-A0A9P4WFJ4-F1
#
_entry.id   AF-A0A9P4WFJ4-F1
#
_cell.length_a   1.000
_cell.length_b   1.000
_cell.length_c   1.000
_cell.angle_alpha   90.00
_cell.angle_beta   90.00
_cell.angle_gamma   90.00
#
_symmetry.space_group_name_H-M   'P 1'
#
loop_
_entity.id
_entity.type
_entity.pdbx_description
1 polymer ?
#
loop_
_entity_poly.entity_id
_entity_poly.type
_entity_poly.pdbx_seq_one_letter_code
_entity_poly.pdbx_strand_id
1 'polypeptide(L)'
;MQKPQVAQAGPLKIDKVAMSTSQDGPVRTPVTPVTMDALLSLRQRVEKSARAADDPNAALVQKLANAAELAFAERNLLFNDNRVLLDQNNESRTRQSVKNTIVGRAKMMEYADIVAAQEKRDKAEARPKGGRGGKRKQKNPLLAIESSGSAQSKELEQGEREIETSGLKGYCSVLRFE
;
A
#
# COMPACT_ATOMS: atom_id res chain seq x y z
N MET A 1 43.77 -3.43 90.23
CA MET A 1 44.65 -4.53 89.79
C MET A 1 44.07 -5.11 88.51
N GLN A 2 44.94 -5.33 87.52
CA GLN A 2 44.82 -6.04 86.23
C GLN A 2 43.61 -5.77 85.30
N LYS A 3 43.93 -5.09 84.18
CA LYS A 3 43.15 -5.11 82.92
C LYS A 3 43.32 -6.46 82.22
N PRO A 4 42.29 -7.01 81.56
CA PRO A 4 42.42 -8.21 80.74
C PRO A 4 43.09 -7.91 79.38
N GLN A 5 43.96 -8.84 78.96
CA GLN A 5 44.74 -8.84 77.73
C GLN A 5 43.88 -9.11 76.49
N VAL A 6 44.17 -8.37 75.41
CA VAL A 6 43.61 -8.56 74.07
C VAL A 6 44.36 -9.70 73.37
N ALA A 7 43.63 -10.72 72.93
CA ALA A 7 44.16 -11.80 72.10
C ALA A 7 44.35 -11.30 70.65
N GLN A 8 45.59 -11.30 70.17
CA GLN A 8 45.91 -11.06 68.76
C GLN A 8 45.59 -12.31 67.93
N ALA A 9 44.75 -12.14 66.90
CA ALA A 9 44.51 -13.12 65.86
C ALA A 9 45.74 -13.21 64.92
N GLY A 10 46.28 -14.41 64.74
CA GLY A 10 47.31 -14.69 63.76
C GLY A 10 46.77 -14.61 62.31
N PRO A 11 47.61 -14.28 61.31
CA PRO A 11 47.17 -14.11 59.94
C PRO A 11 46.82 -15.44 59.27
N LEU A 12 45.63 -15.49 58.66
CA LEU A 12 45.18 -16.57 57.77
C LEU A 12 46.02 -16.55 56.49
N LYS A 13 46.71 -17.66 56.20
CA LYS A 13 47.41 -17.87 54.92
C LYS A 13 46.37 -18.12 53.83
N ILE A 14 46.36 -17.29 52.80
CA ILE A 14 45.57 -17.49 51.58
C ILE A 14 46.50 -18.13 50.56
N ASP A 15 46.22 -19.38 50.20
CA ASP A 15 46.95 -20.07 49.14
C ASP A 15 46.63 -19.42 47.79
N LYS A 16 47.70 -19.00 47.11
CA LYS A 16 47.67 -18.28 45.84
C LYS A 16 47.35 -19.28 44.71
N VAL A 17 46.07 -19.50 44.44
CA VAL A 17 45.64 -20.22 43.23
C VAL A 17 45.97 -19.35 42.02
N ALA A 18 46.90 -19.83 41.19
CA ALA A 18 47.29 -19.18 39.96
C ALA A 18 46.11 -19.18 38.97
N MET A 19 45.49 -18.01 38.78
CA MET A 19 44.58 -17.75 37.66
C MET A 19 45.43 -17.69 36.40
N SER A 20 45.44 -18.78 35.62
CA SER A 20 45.99 -18.76 34.27
C SER A 20 45.07 -17.94 33.38
N THR A 21 45.38 -16.66 33.25
CA THR A 21 44.80 -15.75 32.26
C THR A 21 45.31 -16.13 30.88
N SER A 22 44.50 -16.87 30.14
CA SER A 22 44.73 -17.15 28.72
C SER A 22 43.93 -16.17 27.86
N GLN A 23 44.69 -15.25 27.26
CA GLN A 23 44.41 -14.49 26.03
C GLN A 23 43.27 -13.46 26.04
N ASP A 24 43.63 -12.24 26.43
CA ASP A 24 42.90 -11.01 26.10
C ASP A 24 43.35 -10.53 24.71
N GLY A 25 42.73 -11.09 23.66
CA GLY A 25 42.70 -10.46 22.34
C GLY A 25 41.51 -9.50 22.28
N PRO A 26 41.52 -8.45 21.43
CA PRO A 26 40.41 -7.50 21.37
C PRO A 26 39.14 -8.27 21.05
N VAL A 27 38.20 -8.29 22.01
CA VAL A 27 36.87 -8.90 21.86
C VAL A 27 36.17 -8.16 20.73
N ARG A 28 36.27 -8.71 19.52
CA ARG A 28 35.64 -8.16 18.33
C ARG A 28 34.13 -8.38 18.50
N THR A 29 33.44 -7.40 19.06
CA THR A 29 31.99 -7.45 19.22
C THR A 29 31.37 -7.60 17.83
N PRO A 30 30.55 -8.64 17.59
CA PRO A 30 29.89 -8.79 16.30
C PRO A 30 29.03 -7.56 16.04
N VAL A 31 29.14 -7.00 14.83
CA VAL A 31 28.28 -5.91 14.37
C VAL A 31 26.83 -6.37 14.42
N THR A 32 25.95 -5.54 14.98
CA THR A 32 24.52 -5.85 15.06
C THR A 32 23.97 -6.10 13.64
N PRO A 33 23.38 -7.27 13.36
CA PRO A 33 22.85 -7.56 12.05
C PRO A 33 21.69 -6.61 11.75
N VAL A 34 21.69 -6.02 10.55
CA VAL A 34 20.63 -5.11 10.06
C VAL A 34 19.74 -5.77 9.01
N THR A 35 20.16 -6.93 8.50
CA THR A 35 19.49 -7.74 7.49
C THR A 35 19.23 -9.16 8.02
N MET A 36 18.20 -9.82 7.48
CA MET A 36 17.85 -11.19 7.87
C MET A 36 18.99 -12.17 7.57
N ASP A 37 19.65 -12.04 6.42
CA ASP A 37 20.77 -12.92 6.04
C ASP A 37 21.94 -12.80 7.01
N ALA A 38 22.25 -11.58 7.47
CA ALA A 38 23.29 -11.34 8.47
C ALA A 38 22.92 -11.94 9.83
N LEU A 39 21.64 -11.88 10.22
CA LEU A 39 21.13 -12.51 11.44
C LEU A 39 21.25 -14.04 11.37
N LEU A 40 20.84 -14.65 10.25
CA LEU A 40 20.93 -16.09 10.04
C LEU A 40 22.39 -16.58 10.04
N SER A 41 23.29 -15.83 9.41
CA SER A 41 24.73 -16.12 9.45
C SER A 41 25.28 -16.05 10.89
N LEU A 42 24.87 -15.05 11.67
CA LEU A 42 25.25 -14.92 13.08
C LEU A 42 24.70 -16.08 13.91
N ARG A 43 23.42 -16.43 13.75
CA ARG A 43 22.78 -17.56 14.43
C ARG A 43 23.55 -18.86 14.20
N GLN A 44 23.87 -19.19 12.95
CA GLN A 44 24.63 -20.40 12.62
C GLN A 44 26.01 -20.43 13.29
N ARG A 45 26.69 -19.28 13.38
CA ARG A 45 27.98 -19.18 14.07
C ARG A 45 27.85 -19.40 15.57
N VAL A 46 26.85 -18.79 16.19
CA VAL A 46 26.61 -18.90 17.63
C VAL A 46 26.17 -20.31 18.01
N GLU A 47 25.30 -20.94 17.23
CA GLU A 47 24.90 -22.34 17.46
C GLU A 47 26.10 -23.30 17.34
N LYS A 48 26.98 -23.10 16.36
CA LYS A 48 28.21 -23.90 16.21
C LYS A 48 29.13 -23.72 17.42
N SER A 49 29.32 -22.50 17.91
CA SER A 49 30.15 -22.27 19.10
C SER A 49 29.53 -22.83 20.38
N ALA A 50 28.21 -22.71 20.56
CA ALA A 50 27.52 -23.22 21.73
C ALA A 50 27.55 -24.76 21.80
N ARG A 51 27.40 -25.44 20.66
CA ARG A 51 27.55 -26.91 20.56
C ARG A 51 28.97 -27.38 20.82
N ALA A 52 29.97 -26.65 20.31
CA ALA A 52 31.38 -27.00 20.54
C ALA A 52 31.81 -26.83 22.01
N ALA A 53 31.12 -25.98 22.76
CA ALA A 53 31.43 -25.66 24.15
C ALA A 53 30.53 -26.39 25.18
N ASP A 54 29.59 -27.24 24.74
CA ASP A 54 28.52 -27.82 25.58
C ASP A 54 27.90 -26.78 26.53
N ASP A 55 27.59 -25.59 25.99
CA ASP A 55 27.18 -24.44 26.79
C ASP A 55 25.79 -24.70 27.43
N PRO A 56 25.67 -24.65 28.77
CA PRO A 56 24.38 -24.82 29.45
C PRO A 56 23.34 -23.76 29.02
N ASN A 57 23.77 -22.65 28.44
CA ASN A 57 22.91 -21.57 27.96
C ASN A 57 22.46 -21.74 26.50
N ALA A 58 22.80 -22.83 25.82
CA ALA A 58 22.42 -23.05 24.42
C ALA A 58 20.91 -22.89 24.17
N ALA A 59 20.07 -23.33 25.11
CA ALA A 59 18.62 -23.17 25.03
C ALA A 59 18.17 -21.69 25.13
N LEU A 60 18.85 -20.87 25.93
CA LEU A 60 18.57 -19.43 26.03
C LEU A 60 18.97 -18.70 24.75
N VAL A 61 20.13 -19.06 24.20
CA VAL A 61 20.63 -18.54 22.92
C VAL A 61 19.66 -18.87 21.78
N GLN A 62 19.13 -20.09 21.74
CA GLN A 62 18.13 -20.48 20.74
C GLN A 62 16.85 -19.65 20.85
N LYS A 63 16.35 -19.42 22.08
CA LYS A 63 15.18 -18.57 22.30
C LYS A 63 15.41 -17.14 21.84
N LEU A 64 16.59 -16.60 22.12
CA LEU A 64 16.99 -15.26 21.67
C LEU A 64 17.05 -15.19 20.14
N ALA A 65 17.64 -16.20 19.48
CA ALA A 65 17.70 -16.26 18.03
C ALA A 65 16.30 -16.32 17.41
N ASN A 66 15.42 -17.17 17.93
CA ASN A 66 14.02 -17.26 17.46
C ASN A 66 13.27 -15.94 17.65
N ALA A 67 13.46 -15.27 18.80
CA ALA A 67 12.85 -13.96 19.06
C ALA A 67 13.37 -12.89 18.10
N ALA A 68 14.66 -12.91 17.77
CA ALA A 68 15.25 -12.01 16.79
C ALA A 68 14.66 -12.27 15.39
N GLU A 69 14.54 -13.53 14.95
CA GLU A 69 13.93 -13.87 13.66
C GLU A 69 12.48 -13.37 13.56
N LEU A 70 11.69 -13.56 14.63
CA LEU A 70 10.33 -13.05 14.70
C LEU A 70 10.28 -11.52 14.60
N ALA A 71 11.13 -10.81 15.35
CA ALA A 71 11.20 -9.36 15.30
C ALA A 71 11.60 -8.82 13.91
N PHE A 72 12.48 -9.52 13.21
CA PHE A 72 12.84 -9.18 11.83
C PHE A 72 11.68 -9.43 10.85
N ALA A 73 10.95 -10.52 11.02
CA ALA A 73 9.77 -10.81 10.21
C ALA A 73 8.68 -9.74 10.41
N GLU A 74 8.38 -9.39 11.67
CA GLU A 74 7.43 -8.32 12.01
C GLU A 74 7.87 -6.96 11.46
N ARG A 75 9.15 -6.60 11.62
CA ARG A 75 9.72 -5.38 11.05
C ARG A 75 9.55 -5.32 9.54
N ASN A 76 9.80 -6.42 8.84
CA ASN A 76 9.64 -6.49 7.39
C ASN A 76 8.17 -6.36 6.96
N LEU A 77 7.25 -6.99 7.70
CA LEU A 77 5.81 -6.83 7.47
C LEU A 77 5.38 -5.37 7.62
N LEU A 78 5.77 -4.73 8.73
CA LEU A 78 5.49 -3.33 8.99
C LEU A 78 6.07 -2.40 7.91
N PHE A 79 7.27 -2.67 7.42
CA PHE A 79 7.84 -1.87 6.32
C PHE A 79 7.05 -2.01 5.02
N ASN A 80 6.62 -3.23 4.70
CA ASN A 80 5.82 -3.48 3.50
C ASN A 80 4.47 -2.76 3.60
N ASP A 81 3.80 -2.85 4.74
CA ASP A 81 2.51 -2.17 4.98
C ASP A 81 2.67 -0.65 4.91
N ASN A 82 3.71 -0.10 5.56
CA ASN A 82 4.01 1.33 5.48
C ASN A 82 4.30 1.79 4.06
N ARG A 83 4.96 0.97 3.25
CA ARG A 83 5.20 1.29 1.83
C ARG A 83 3.90 1.39 1.05
N VAL A 84 2.98 0.42 1.22
CA VAL A 84 1.67 0.44 0.58
C VAL A 84 0.87 1.68 1.01
N LEU A 85 0.88 2.01 2.30
CA LEU A 85 0.22 3.21 2.82
C LEU A 85 0.82 4.50 2.26
N LEU A 86 2.14 4.57 2.10
CA LEU A 86 2.80 5.71 1.46
C LEU A 86 2.39 5.85 0.00
N ASP A 87 2.32 4.76 -0.75
CA ASP A 87 1.89 4.77 -2.15
C ASP A 87 0.44 5.28 -2.28
N GLN A 88 -0.47 4.79 -1.41
CA GLN A 88 -1.86 5.27 -1.35
C GLN A 88 -1.97 6.75 -0.94
N ASN A 89 -1.19 7.19 0.05
CA ASN A 89 -1.19 8.57 0.50
C ASN A 89 -0.62 9.52 -0.57
N ASN A 90 0.36 9.06 -1.34
CA ASN A 90 0.88 9.83 -2.47
C ASN A 90 -0.15 9.91 -3.60
N GLU A 91 -0.94 8.87 -3.84
CA GLU A 91 -2.05 8.92 -4.80
C GLU A 91 -3.15 9.89 -4.34
N SER A 92 -3.54 9.87 -3.08
CA SER A 92 -4.58 10.78 -2.54
C SER A 92 -4.13 12.25 -2.58
N ARG A 93 -2.86 12.52 -2.27
CA ARG A 93 -2.24 13.84 -2.48
C ARG A 93 -2.24 14.25 -3.95
N THR A 94 -1.97 13.31 -4.85
CA THR A 94 -2.04 13.57 -6.29
C THR A 94 -3.45 14.01 -6.69
N ARG A 95 -4.50 13.32 -6.21
CA ARG A 95 -5.90 13.72 -6.45
C ARG A 95 -6.26 15.12 -5.93
N GLN A 96 -5.71 15.53 -4.79
CA GLN A 96 -5.89 16.89 -4.26
C GLN A 96 -5.10 17.95 -5.05
N SER A 97 -3.90 17.59 -5.52
CA SER A 97 -3.02 18.48 -6.28
C SER A 97 -3.46 18.66 -7.74
N VAL A 98 -4.15 17.66 -8.31
CA VAL A 98 -4.84 17.78 -9.58
C VAL A 98 -5.98 18.76 -9.35
N LYS A 99 -5.76 20.01 -9.79
CA LYS A 99 -6.75 21.08 -9.72
C LYS A 99 -8.10 20.53 -10.17
N ASN A 100 -9.10 20.59 -9.29
CA ASN A 100 -10.48 20.30 -9.66
C ASN A 100 -10.77 21.07 -10.95
N THR A 101 -11.01 20.36 -12.05
CA THR A 101 -11.49 20.97 -13.28
C THR A 101 -12.86 21.53 -12.95
N ILE A 102 -12.93 22.82 -12.63
CA ILE A 102 -14.20 23.51 -12.47
C ILE A 102 -14.87 23.45 -13.84
N VAL A 103 -15.79 22.50 -14.02
CA VAL A 103 -16.52 22.27 -15.29
C VAL A 103 -17.28 23.53 -15.73
N GLY A 104 -17.49 24.46 -14.81
CA GLY A 104 -17.95 25.81 -15.04
C GLY A 104 -18.62 26.33 -13.77
N ARG A 105 -18.93 27.63 -13.74
CA ARG A 105 -19.86 28.16 -12.75
C ARG A 105 -21.26 27.76 -13.22
N ALA A 106 -21.96 26.94 -12.44
CA ALA A 106 -23.34 26.57 -12.75
C ALA A 106 -24.20 27.85 -12.77
N LYS A 107 -24.72 28.23 -13.94
CA LYS A 107 -25.74 29.27 -14.05
C LYS A 107 -27.08 28.61 -13.78
N MET A 108 -27.81 29.06 -12.76
CA MET A 108 -29.22 28.72 -12.63
C MET A 108 -29.94 29.38 -13.80
N MET A 109 -30.43 28.56 -14.73
CA MET A 109 -31.24 29.03 -15.86
C MET A 109 -32.60 29.42 -15.32
N GLU A 110 -32.92 30.71 -15.40
CA GLU A 110 -34.29 31.16 -15.15
C GLU A 110 -35.18 30.82 -16.35
N TYR A 111 -36.49 30.81 -16.16
CA TYR A 111 -37.44 30.48 -17.23
C TYR A 111 -37.24 31.34 -18.49
N ALA A 112 -36.85 32.60 -18.33
CA ALA A 112 -36.50 33.50 -19.44
C ALA A 112 -35.32 32.99 -20.28
N ASP A 113 -34.31 32.37 -19.66
CA ASP A 113 -33.17 31.78 -20.39
C ASP A 113 -33.59 30.55 -21.19
N ILE A 114 -34.53 29.75 -20.66
CA ILE A 114 -35.08 28.56 -21.32
C ILE A 114 -35.84 28.97 -22.59
N VAL A 115 -36.72 29.97 -22.48
CA VAL A 115 -37.49 30.51 -23.60
C VAL A 115 -36.56 31.11 -24.67
N ALA A 116 -35.58 31.91 -24.26
CA ALA A 116 -34.61 32.49 -25.19
C ALA A 116 -33.75 31.42 -25.90
N ALA A 117 -33.45 30.30 -25.24
CA ALA A 117 -32.75 29.17 -25.84
C ALA A 117 -33.65 28.43 -26.85
N GLN A 118 -34.92 28.25 -26.52
CA GLN A 118 -35.90 27.64 -27.43
C GLN A 118 -36.06 28.46 -28.70
N GLU A 119 -36.28 29.78 -28.59
CA GLU A 119 -36.41 30.66 -29.75
C GLU A 119 -35.18 30.64 -30.65
N LYS A 120 -33.97 30.53 -30.07
CA LYS A 120 -32.72 30.42 -30.85
C LYS A 120 -32.64 29.10 -31.61
N ARG A 121 -33.12 28.00 -31.04
CA ARG A 121 -33.21 26.70 -31.72
C ARG A 121 -34.22 26.76 -32.87
N ASP A 122 -35.41 27.27 -32.60
CA ASP A 122 -36.47 27.39 -33.60
C ASP A 122 -36.02 28.28 -34.78
N LYS A 123 -35.31 29.39 -34.50
CA LYS A 123 -34.72 30.26 -35.53
C LYS A 123 -33.56 29.59 -36.30
N ALA A 124 -32.84 28.67 -35.69
CA ALA A 124 -31.76 27.92 -36.34
C ALA A 124 -32.29 26.76 -37.20
N GLU A 125 -33.40 26.16 -36.80
CA GLU A 125 -34.11 25.09 -37.53
C GLU A 125 -34.98 25.63 -38.67
N ALA A 126 -35.57 26.82 -38.48
CA ALA A 126 -36.31 27.54 -39.53
C ALA A 126 -35.39 28.17 -40.59
N ARG A 127 -34.07 28.22 -40.37
CA ARG A 127 -33.13 28.55 -41.45
C ARG A 127 -33.11 27.37 -42.43
N PRO A 128 -33.42 27.58 -43.73
CA PRO A 128 -33.28 26.52 -44.71
C PRO A 128 -31.84 26.00 -44.67
N LYS A 129 -31.65 24.67 -44.73
CA LYS A 129 -30.34 24.03 -44.87
C LYS A 129 -29.73 24.38 -46.24
N GLY A 130 -29.40 25.65 -46.44
CA GLY A 130 -28.62 26.12 -47.57
C GLY A 130 -27.23 25.52 -47.44
N GLY A 131 -26.87 24.65 -48.39
CA GLY A 131 -25.56 24.01 -48.46
C GLY A 131 -24.45 25.05 -48.35
N ARG A 132 -23.78 25.08 -47.21
CA ARG A 132 -22.53 25.82 -47.05
C ARG A 132 -21.51 24.83 -46.53
N GLY A 133 -20.77 24.25 -47.47
CA GLY A 133 -19.54 23.55 -47.20
C GLY A 133 -18.60 24.47 -46.43
N GLY A 134 -18.45 24.20 -45.14
CA GLY A 134 -17.53 24.89 -44.24
C GLY A 134 -16.88 23.84 -43.38
N LYS A 135 -15.56 23.68 -43.55
CA LYS A 135 -14.70 22.71 -42.86
C LYS A 135 -15.08 22.62 -41.38
N ARG A 136 -15.59 21.45 -40.96
CA ARG A 136 -15.85 21.14 -39.55
C ARG A 136 -14.53 21.23 -38.79
N LYS A 137 -14.37 22.30 -38.00
CA LYS A 137 -13.58 22.20 -36.77
C LYS A 137 -14.30 21.20 -35.87
N GLN A 138 -13.53 20.23 -35.39
CA GLN A 138 -13.90 19.12 -34.51
C GLN A 138 -14.98 19.52 -33.49
N LYS A 139 -16.12 18.83 -33.50
CA LYS A 139 -17.14 18.95 -32.46
C LYS A 139 -16.79 17.99 -31.33
N ASN A 140 -16.87 18.49 -30.09
CA ASN A 140 -16.90 17.69 -28.88
C ASN A 140 -17.93 16.55 -28.98
N PRO A 141 -17.68 15.35 -28.43
CA PRO A 141 -18.49 14.15 -28.68
C PRO A 141 -19.86 14.15 -27.96
N LEU A 142 -20.16 15.13 -27.13
CA LEU A 142 -21.24 15.07 -26.14
C LEU A 142 -22.63 15.54 -26.63
N LEU A 143 -22.78 15.96 -27.90
CA LEU A 143 -24.05 16.52 -28.41
C LEU A 143 -24.52 15.86 -29.73
N ALA A 144 -24.21 14.58 -29.94
CA ALA A 144 -24.62 13.82 -31.12
C ALA A 144 -25.52 12.63 -30.77
N ILE A 145 -26.37 12.74 -29.74
CA ILE A 145 -27.18 11.60 -29.27
C ILE A 145 -28.53 11.47 -29.98
N GLU A 146 -29.02 12.50 -30.68
CA GLU A 146 -30.36 12.42 -31.27
C GLU A 146 -30.35 12.71 -32.77
N SER A 147 -29.98 11.71 -33.59
CA SER A 147 -30.51 11.53 -34.96
C SER A 147 -29.96 10.32 -35.74
N SER A 148 -29.66 9.17 -35.13
CA SER A 148 -29.25 7.97 -35.90
C SER A 148 -29.99 6.71 -35.47
N GLY A 149 -31.31 6.69 -35.72
CA GLY A 149 -32.16 5.54 -35.41
C GLY A 149 -31.66 4.20 -36.01
N SER A 150 -30.92 4.24 -37.12
CA SER A 150 -30.39 3.02 -37.75
C SER A 150 -29.19 2.38 -37.04
N ALA A 151 -28.43 3.14 -36.23
CA ALA A 151 -27.34 2.60 -35.42
C ALA A 151 -27.89 2.03 -34.11
N GLN A 152 -28.81 2.77 -33.48
CA GLN A 152 -29.44 2.36 -32.23
C GLN A 152 -30.25 1.07 -32.37
N SER A 153 -30.98 0.88 -33.48
CA SER A 153 -31.71 -0.38 -33.72
C SER A 153 -30.79 -1.60 -33.86
N LYS A 154 -29.59 -1.43 -34.45
CA LYS A 154 -28.63 -2.54 -34.59
C LYS A 154 -27.97 -2.90 -33.27
N GLU A 155 -27.69 -1.92 -32.42
CA GLU A 155 -27.16 -2.14 -31.08
C GLU A 155 -28.18 -2.83 -30.17
N LEU A 156 -29.47 -2.45 -30.28
CA LEU A 156 -30.56 -3.12 -29.56
C LEU A 156 -30.72 -4.58 -30.01
N GLU A 157 -30.74 -4.84 -31.32
CA GLU A 157 -30.86 -6.20 -31.86
C GLU A 157 -29.66 -7.08 -31.45
N GLN A 158 -28.46 -6.52 -31.42
CA GLN A 158 -27.26 -7.21 -30.94
C GLN A 158 -27.35 -7.53 -29.44
N GLY A 159 -27.79 -6.58 -28.62
CA GLY A 159 -27.97 -6.78 -27.18
C GLY A 159 -29.00 -7.86 -26.86
N GLU A 160 -30.09 -7.92 -27.61
CA GLU A 160 -31.10 -8.97 -27.45
C GLU A 160 -30.55 -10.37 -27.76
N ARG A 161 -29.74 -10.51 -28.81
CA ARG A 161 -29.07 -11.77 -29.14
C ARG A 161 -28.11 -12.20 -28.02
N GLU A 162 -27.35 -11.28 -27.46
CA GLU A 162 -26.42 -11.56 -26.36
C GLU A 162 -27.15 -12.01 -25.09
N ILE A 163 -28.28 -11.39 -24.76
CA ILE A 163 -29.14 -11.78 -23.63
C ILE A 163 -29.73 -13.17 -23.83
N GLU A 164 -30.14 -13.50 -25.07
CA GLU A 164 -30.67 -14.81 -25.42
C GLU A 164 -29.60 -15.90 -25.34
N THR A 165 -28.39 -15.66 -25.89
CA THR A 165 -27.26 -16.59 -25.76
C THR A 165 -26.82 -16.80 -24.32
N SER A 166 -26.94 -15.78 -23.47
CA SER A 166 -26.59 -15.88 -22.04
C SER A 166 -27.67 -16.58 -21.20
N GLY A 167 -28.82 -16.95 -21.78
CA GLY A 167 -29.95 -17.56 -21.06
C GLY A 167 -30.64 -16.61 -20.08
N LEU A 168 -30.34 -15.30 -20.15
CA LEU A 168 -30.85 -14.28 -19.23
C LEU A 168 -32.18 -13.68 -19.68
N LYS A 169 -32.69 -14.08 -20.85
CA LYS A 169 -33.95 -13.61 -21.44
C LYS A 169 -35.15 -13.71 -20.48
N GLY A 170 -35.21 -14.75 -19.64
CA GLY A 170 -36.27 -14.93 -18.63
C GLY A 170 -36.20 -13.96 -17.43
N TYR A 171 -35.04 -13.34 -17.20
CA TYR A 171 -34.80 -12.42 -16.08
C TYR A 171 -34.83 -10.94 -16.50
N CYS A 172 -34.76 -10.66 -17.80
CA CYS A 172 -34.76 -9.31 -18.36
C CYS A 172 -36.17 -8.84 -18.76
N SER A 173 -37.11 -8.78 -17.81
CA SER A 173 -38.48 -8.30 -18.05
C SER A 173 -38.58 -6.78 -18.28
N VAL A 174 -37.55 -6.03 -17.88
CA VAL A 174 -37.49 -4.55 -17.92
C VAL A 174 -37.08 -4.02 -19.30
N LEU A 175 -36.45 -4.84 -20.15
CA LEU A 175 -35.91 -4.42 -21.45
C LEU A 175 -36.91 -4.57 -22.60
N ARG A 176 -38.22 -4.55 -22.33
CA ARG A 176 -39.21 -4.49 -23.41
C ARG A 176 -39.27 -3.05 -23.92
N PHE A 177 -38.70 -2.80 -25.08
CA PHE A 177 -38.85 -1.54 -25.79
C PHE A 177 -40.09 -1.65 -26.69
N GLU A 178 -41.24 -1.10 -26.23
CA GLU A 178 -42.41 -0.84 -27.09
C GLU A 178 -42.20 0.39 -27.97
#